data_AF-A0A6V7HL99-F1
#
_entry.id   AF-A0A6V7HL99-F1
#
_cell.length_a   1.000
_cell.length_b   1.000
_cell.length_c   1.000
_cell.angle_alpha   90.00
_cell.angle_beta   90.00
_cell.angle_gamma   90.00
#
_symmetry.space_group_name_H-M   'P 1'
#
loop_
_entity.id
_entity.type
_entity.pdbx_description
1 polymer ?
#
loop_
_entity_poly.entity_id
_entity_poly.type
_entity_poly.pdbx_seq_one_letter_code
_entity_poly.pdbx_strand_id
1 'polypeptide(L)'
;MSENKRKDSDSSPSVSKSKKFKGDSPRDLSKEDLLTLIIRCSNFAAIKHKDQRRLDSEKTPYINHPIGVANILTEEGGVFDPVVIISALLHDTVEDTDTTIDEIEEEFGPEVRLVVSEVTDDKSLPKMERKRLQIKHSPHISHEAKLVKLADKIYNLRDMRRCKPEGWTDERYREYFK
;
A
#
# COMPACT_ATOMS: atom_id res chain seq x y z
N MET A 1 -43.06 -25.80 30.49
CA MET A 1 -42.72 -24.43 30.06
C MET A 1 -41.43 -24.52 29.27
N SER A 2 -41.52 -24.22 27.98
CA SER A 2 -40.46 -24.38 26.98
C SER A 2 -39.82 -23.03 26.75
N GLU A 3 -38.51 -22.89 26.89
CA GLU A 3 -37.74 -21.71 26.46
C GLU A 3 -36.23 -22.01 26.58
N ASN A 4 -35.32 -21.59 25.71
CA ASN A 4 -35.30 -21.47 24.26
C ASN A 4 -33.80 -21.46 23.95
N LYS A 5 -33.25 -22.51 23.30
CA LYS A 5 -31.85 -22.55 22.87
C LYS A 5 -31.66 -21.53 21.75
N ARG A 6 -30.98 -20.41 22.03
CA ARG A 6 -30.47 -19.55 20.96
C ARG A 6 -29.30 -20.27 20.29
N LYS A 7 -29.56 -20.72 19.06
CA LYS A 7 -28.57 -21.23 18.13
C LYS A 7 -27.65 -20.10 17.72
N ASP A 8 -26.36 -20.39 17.75
CA ASP A 8 -25.36 -19.69 16.96
C ASP A 8 -25.79 -19.70 15.49
N SER A 9 -26.00 -18.52 14.92
CA SER A 9 -26.07 -18.35 13.48
C SER A 9 -24.86 -17.53 13.05
N ASP A 10 -23.79 -18.28 12.78
CA ASP A 10 -22.75 -17.91 11.85
C ASP A 10 -23.40 -17.49 10.53
N SER A 11 -23.29 -16.21 10.21
CA SER A 11 -23.56 -15.68 8.88
C SER A 11 -22.55 -14.59 8.59
N SER A 12 -21.29 -15.01 8.47
CA SER A 12 -20.29 -14.22 7.76
C SER A 12 -20.85 -13.92 6.36
N PRO A 13 -21.03 -12.64 5.97
CA PRO A 13 -21.59 -12.32 4.67
C PRO A 13 -20.66 -12.83 3.59
N SER A 14 -21.21 -13.66 2.70
CA SER A 14 -20.53 -14.19 1.52
C SER A 14 -19.89 -13.04 0.74
N VAL A 15 -18.56 -12.97 0.75
CA VAL A 15 -17.79 -12.08 -0.10
C VAL A 15 -18.24 -12.34 -1.53
N SER A 16 -18.92 -11.36 -2.14
CA SER A 16 -19.31 -11.43 -3.55
C SER A 16 -18.05 -11.79 -4.32
N LYS A 17 -18.10 -12.82 -5.17
CA LYS A 17 -16.98 -13.17 -6.05
C LYS A 17 -16.68 -11.96 -6.94
N SER A 18 -15.77 -11.11 -6.49
CA SER A 18 -15.32 -9.94 -7.22
C SER A 18 -14.81 -10.42 -8.57
N LYS A 19 -15.32 -9.84 -9.65
CA LYS A 19 -14.83 -10.15 -10.99
C LYS A 19 -13.33 -9.79 -11.03
N LYS A 20 -12.46 -10.79 -11.06
CA LYS A 20 -11.00 -10.62 -11.22
C LYS A 20 -10.69 -9.71 -12.40
N PHE A 21 -9.61 -8.93 -12.31
CA PHE A 21 -9.17 -8.10 -13.43
C PHE A 21 -8.84 -9.01 -14.62
N LYS A 22 -9.40 -8.71 -15.80
CA LYS A 22 -9.22 -9.51 -17.03
C LYS A 22 -8.54 -8.70 -18.16
N GLY A 23 -7.94 -7.56 -17.82
CA GLY A 23 -7.22 -6.72 -18.78
C GLY A 23 -5.71 -6.90 -18.64
N ASP A 24 -4.97 -6.44 -19.66
CA ASP A 24 -3.51 -6.44 -19.63
C ASP A 24 -2.95 -5.21 -18.90
N SER A 25 -3.67 -4.08 -18.95
CA SER A 25 -3.27 -2.80 -18.33
C SER A 25 -4.45 -2.01 -17.75
N PRO A 26 -4.33 -1.46 -16.53
CA PRO A 26 -5.27 -0.45 -16.01
C PRO A 26 -5.40 0.81 -16.90
N ARG A 27 -4.42 1.10 -17.76
CA ARG A 27 -4.40 2.27 -18.66
C ARG A 27 -5.40 2.18 -19.80
N ASP A 28 -5.79 0.95 -20.17
CA ASP A 28 -6.71 0.70 -21.28
C ASP A 28 -8.19 0.64 -20.84
N LEU A 29 -8.45 0.83 -19.55
CA LEU A 29 -9.80 0.77 -19.00
C LEU A 29 -10.65 1.99 -19.35
N SER A 30 -11.96 1.76 -19.44
CA SER A 30 -12.94 2.85 -19.38
C SER A 30 -12.82 3.60 -18.04
N LYS A 31 -13.33 4.83 -17.97
CA LYS A 31 -13.30 5.60 -16.72
C LYS A 31 -14.07 4.90 -15.61
N GLU A 32 -15.20 4.31 -15.93
CA GLU A 32 -16.07 3.58 -15.01
C GLU A 32 -15.38 2.32 -14.47
N ASP A 33 -14.71 1.56 -15.34
CA ASP A 33 -13.96 0.37 -14.94
C ASP A 33 -12.72 0.73 -14.12
N LEU A 34 -12.02 1.82 -14.48
CA LEU A 34 -10.88 2.31 -13.74
C LEU A 34 -11.27 2.78 -12.33
N LEU A 35 -12.37 3.54 -12.20
CA LEU A 35 -12.91 3.93 -10.91
C LEU A 35 -13.27 2.69 -10.07
N THR A 36 -13.90 1.70 -10.69
CA THR A 36 -14.22 0.43 -10.02
C THR A 36 -12.96 -0.28 -9.54
N LEU A 37 -11.90 -0.33 -10.37
CA LEU A 37 -10.62 -0.96 -10.03
C LEU A 37 -9.92 -0.23 -8.88
N ILE A 38 -9.88 1.10 -8.90
CA ILE A 38 -9.27 1.91 -7.83
C ILE A 38 -10.02 1.72 -6.50
N ILE A 39 -11.35 1.75 -6.51
CA ILE A 39 -12.14 1.52 -5.29
C ILE A 39 -11.92 0.11 -4.74
N ARG A 40 -11.85 -0.89 -5.62
CA ARG A 40 -11.52 -2.27 -5.21
C ARG A 40 -10.11 -2.37 -4.62
N CYS A 41 -9.13 -1.71 -5.24
CA CYS A 41 -7.75 -1.64 -4.76
C CYS A 41 -7.67 -1.01 -3.36
N SER A 42 -8.34 0.13 -3.15
CA SER A 42 -8.40 0.79 -1.85
C SER A 42 -9.02 -0.12 -0.78
N ASN A 43 -10.11 -0.82 -1.12
CA ASN A 43 -10.73 -1.78 -0.21
C ASN A 43 -9.81 -2.99 0.09
N PHE A 44 -9.10 -3.50 -0.91
CA PHE A 44 -8.12 -4.59 -0.74
C PHE A 44 -7.01 -4.16 0.24
N ALA A 45 -6.39 -3.00 0.01
CA ALA A 45 -5.36 -2.47 0.89
C ALA A 45 -5.89 -2.27 2.32
N ALA A 46 -7.11 -1.75 2.47
CA ALA A 46 -7.75 -1.57 3.77
C ALA A 46 -7.93 -2.89 4.52
N ILE A 47 -8.34 -3.95 3.83
CA ILE A 47 -8.50 -5.29 4.42
C ILE A 47 -7.15 -5.87 4.82
N LYS A 48 -6.14 -5.79 3.95
CA LYS A 48 -4.80 -6.34 4.22
C LYS A 48 -4.10 -5.62 5.38
N HIS A 49 -4.29 -4.31 5.50
CA HIS A 49 -3.72 -3.50 6.59
C HIS A 49 -4.66 -3.30 7.80
N LYS A 50 -5.78 -4.04 7.90
CA LYS A 50 -6.85 -3.80 8.91
C LYS A 50 -6.36 -3.75 10.36
N ASP A 51 -5.37 -4.57 10.70
CA ASP A 51 -4.83 -4.70 12.06
C ASP A 51 -3.55 -3.85 12.28
N GLN A 52 -3.08 -3.16 11.24
CA GLN A 52 -1.87 -2.36 11.30
C GLN A 52 -2.16 -0.92 11.68
N ARG A 53 -1.20 -0.31 12.38
CA ARG A 53 -1.25 1.07 12.85
C ARG A 53 0.06 1.78 12.56
N ARG A 54 -0.01 3.09 12.33
CA ARG A 54 1.16 3.97 12.30
C ARG A 54 1.77 4.05 13.69
N LEU A 55 3.06 4.39 13.74
CA LEU A 55 3.83 4.52 14.99
C LEU A 55 3.70 5.92 15.60
N ASP A 56 2.56 6.56 15.43
CA ASP A 56 2.21 7.85 16.04
C ASP A 56 1.43 7.63 17.35
N SER A 57 1.36 8.66 18.19
CA SER A 57 0.70 8.59 19.50
C SER A 57 -0.78 8.22 19.44
N GLU A 58 -1.46 8.54 18.34
CA GLU A 58 -2.88 8.25 18.13
C GLU A 58 -3.13 6.83 17.60
N LYS A 59 -2.07 6.10 17.23
CA LYS A 59 -2.17 4.81 16.53
C LYS A 59 -3.09 4.93 15.33
N THR A 60 -2.77 5.84 14.42
CA THR A 60 -3.57 6.06 13.20
C THR A 60 -3.66 4.76 12.39
N PRO A 61 -4.83 4.38 11.84
CA PRO A 61 -4.96 3.23 10.95
C PRO A 61 -3.97 3.28 9.79
N TYR A 62 -3.27 2.17 9.52
CA TYR A 62 -2.16 2.18 8.53
C TYR A 62 -2.64 2.54 7.12
N ILE A 63 -3.88 2.19 6.75
CA ILE A 63 -4.48 2.51 5.44
C ILE A 63 -4.43 4.03 5.10
N ASN A 64 -4.36 4.91 6.10
CA ASN A 64 -4.21 6.34 5.88
C ASN A 64 -2.90 6.69 5.15
N HIS A 65 -1.86 5.87 5.31
CA HIS A 65 -0.57 6.06 4.66
C HIS A 65 -0.63 5.76 3.16
N PRO A 66 -1.00 4.56 2.67
CA PRO A 66 -1.12 4.32 1.23
C PRO A 66 -2.06 5.30 0.52
N ILE A 67 -3.19 5.65 1.15
CA ILE A 67 -4.11 6.68 0.61
C ILE A 67 -3.41 8.04 0.53
N GLY A 68 -2.67 8.42 1.57
CA GLY A 68 -1.94 9.68 1.61
C GLY A 68 -0.80 9.77 0.60
N VAL A 69 -0.11 8.65 0.32
CA VAL A 69 0.90 8.54 -0.73
C VAL A 69 0.25 8.75 -2.10
N ALA A 70 -0.86 8.07 -2.38
CA ALA A 70 -1.63 8.28 -3.61
C ALA A 70 -2.12 9.73 -3.74
N ASN A 71 -2.56 10.36 -2.65
CA ASN A 71 -3.00 11.75 -2.63
C ASN A 71 -1.85 12.74 -2.95
N ILE A 72 -0.64 12.50 -2.44
CA ILE A 72 0.53 13.33 -2.80
C ILE A 72 0.80 13.24 -4.30
N LEU A 73 0.72 12.04 -4.88
CA LEU A 73 0.93 11.84 -6.32
C LEU A 73 -0.08 12.64 -7.16
N THR A 74 -1.36 12.61 -6.80
CA THR A 74 -2.41 13.31 -7.56
C THR A 74 -2.41 14.81 -7.34
N GLU A 75 -2.44 15.26 -6.08
CA GLU A 75 -2.65 16.68 -5.72
C GLU A 75 -1.40 17.53 -5.90
N GLU A 76 -0.21 16.95 -5.71
CA GLU A 76 1.05 17.70 -5.73
C GLU A 76 1.96 17.26 -6.87
N GLY A 77 1.99 15.96 -7.17
CA GLY A 77 2.79 15.40 -8.25
C GLY A 77 2.15 15.57 -9.64
N GLY A 78 0.85 15.86 -9.72
CA GLY A 78 0.11 15.88 -10.98
C GLY A 78 0.12 14.54 -11.72
N VAL A 79 0.29 13.43 -10.98
CA VAL A 79 0.38 12.08 -11.53
C VAL A 79 -1.01 11.45 -11.52
N PHE A 80 -1.51 11.11 -12.70
CA PHE A 80 -2.83 10.46 -12.89
C PHE A 80 -2.73 9.13 -13.64
N ASP A 81 -1.52 8.59 -13.78
CA ASP A 81 -1.33 7.25 -14.36
C ASP A 81 -1.94 6.20 -13.42
N PRO A 82 -2.91 5.38 -13.90
CA PRO A 82 -3.62 4.44 -13.05
C PRO A 82 -2.73 3.33 -12.48
N VAL A 83 -1.70 2.89 -13.20
CA VAL A 83 -0.74 1.90 -12.70
C VAL A 83 0.03 2.46 -11.51
N VAL A 84 0.45 3.73 -11.60
CA VAL A 84 1.17 4.40 -10.52
C VAL A 84 0.28 4.59 -9.29
N ILE A 85 -0.96 5.05 -9.47
CA ILE A 85 -1.90 5.28 -8.36
C ILE A 85 -2.29 3.97 -7.67
N ILE A 86 -2.60 2.92 -8.43
CA ILE A 86 -2.91 1.60 -7.86
C ILE A 86 -1.68 1.05 -7.12
N SER A 87 -0.48 1.17 -7.70
CA SER A 87 0.76 0.72 -7.04
C SER A 87 1.05 1.50 -5.76
N ALA A 88 0.75 2.80 -5.71
CA ALA A 88 0.88 3.59 -4.49
C ALA A 88 -0.07 3.12 -3.38
N LEU A 89 -1.29 2.71 -3.71
CA LEU A 89 -2.23 2.14 -2.74
C LEU A 89 -1.79 0.77 -2.22
N LEU A 90 -0.97 0.04 -2.99
CA LEU A 90 -0.54 -1.34 -2.70
C LEU A 90 0.91 -1.46 -2.23
N HIS A 91 1.71 -0.40 -2.25
CA HIS A 91 3.17 -0.48 -2.17
C HIS A 91 3.71 -1.24 -0.94
N ASP A 92 3.01 -1.17 0.19
CA ASP A 92 3.38 -1.84 1.44
C ASP A 92 2.65 -3.18 1.66
N THR A 93 1.69 -3.55 0.81
CA THR A 93 0.88 -4.76 1.03
C THR A 93 1.74 -6.02 1.02
N VAL A 94 2.65 -6.16 0.06
CA VAL A 94 3.55 -7.32 -0.03
C VAL A 94 4.62 -7.29 1.06
N GLU A 95 5.10 -6.10 1.43
CA GLU A 95 6.14 -5.97 2.46
C GLU A 95 5.59 -6.24 3.87
N ASP A 96 4.38 -5.77 4.20
CA ASP A 96 3.87 -5.73 5.57
C ASP A 96 2.72 -6.72 5.85
N THR A 97 2.16 -7.39 4.85
CA THR A 97 0.97 -8.25 5.03
C THR A 97 1.22 -9.67 4.51
N ASP A 98 0.18 -10.51 4.46
CA ASP A 98 0.24 -11.86 3.86
C ASP A 98 0.08 -11.85 2.33
N THR A 99 0.06 -10.67 1.71
CA THR A 99 -0.13 -10.49 0.27
C THR A 99 1.08 -11.00 -0.51
N THR A 100 0.82 -11.70 -1.61
CA THR A 100 1.87 -12.18 -2.52
C THR A 100 1.90 -11.37 -3.81
N ILE A 101 3.06 -11.33 -4.48
CA ILE A 101 3.19 -10.67 -5.79
C ILE A 101 2.27 -11.31 -6.84
N ASP A 102 2.02 -12.61 -6.76
CA ASP A 102 1.11 -13.30 -7.68
C ASP A 102 -0.36 -12.94 -7.40
N GLU A 103 -0.74 -12.69 -6.14
CA GLU A 103 -2.05 -12.13 -5.79
C GLU A 103 -2.25 -10.73 -6.39
N ILE A 104 -1.20 -9.88 -6.36
CA ILE A 104 -1.24 -8.56 -7.00
C ILE A 104 -1.46 -8.67 -8.50
N GLU A 105 -0.75 -9.56 -9.18
CA GLU A 105 -0.92 -9.78 -10.62
C GLU A 105 -2.33 -10.25 -10.96
N GLU A 106 -2.86 -11.20 -10.19
CA GLU A 106 -4.20 -11.76 -10.43
C GLU A 106 -5.32 -10.72 -10.22
N GLU A 107 -5.18 -9.84 -9.23
CA GLU A 107 -6.23 -8.87 -8.89
C GLU A 107 -6.10 -7.53 -9.65
N PHE A 108 -4.90 -7.13 -10.05
CA PHE A 108 -4.61 -5.79 -10.59
C PHE A 108 -3.77 -5.77 -11.87
N GLY A 109 -3.29 -6.91 -12.33
CA GLY A 109 -2.59 -7.08 -13.60
C GLY A 109 -1.05 -6.98 -13.52
N PRO A 110 -0.37 -7.35 -14.62
CA PRO A 110 1.09 -7.50 -14.65
C PRO A 110 1.84 -6.16 -14.52
N GLU A 111 1.31 -5.05 -15.03
CA GLU A 111 1.98 -3.75 -14.90
C GLU A 111 2.04 -3.27 -13.45
N VAL A 112 0.96 -3.46 -12.69
CA VAL A 112 0.92 -3.15 -11.25
C VAL A 112 1.85 -4.08 -10.49
N ARG A 113 1.84 -5.38 -10.81
CA ARG A 113 2.76 -6.38 -10.24
C ARG A 113 4.22 -5.93 -10.38
N LEU A 114 4.62 -5.46 -11.56
CA LEU A 114 5.98 -4.99 -11.82
C LEU A 114 6.35 -3.82 -10.90
N VAL A 115 5.55 -2.76 -10.87
CA VAL A 115 5.84 -1.59 -10.04
C VAL A 115 5.85 -1.94 -8.55
N VAL A 116 4.88 -2.72 -8.08
CA VAL A 116 4.82 -3.18 -6.67
C VAL A 116 6.07 -4.00 -6.31
N SER A 117 6.53 -4.88 -7.21
CA SER A 117 7.77 -5.65 -7.01
C SER A 117 8.99 -4.75 -6.84
N GLU A 118 9.09 -3.66 -7.60
CA GLU A 118 10.23 -2.72 -7.56
C GLU A 118 10.25 -1.85 -6.29
N VAL A 119 9.09 -1.63 -5.68
CA VAL A 119 8.95 -0.82 -4.46
C VAL A 119 8.93 -1.64 -3.16
N THR A 120 8.80 -2.96 -3.25
CA THR A 120 8.86 -3.87 -2.10
C THR A 120 10.31 -4.15 -1.70
N ASP A 121 10.66 -3.97 -0.42
CA ASP A 121 11.96 -4.41 0.08
C ASP A 121 11.98 -5.91 0.44
N ASP A 122 13.13 -6.56 0.25
CA ASP A 122 13.37 -7.92 0.76
C ASP A 122 13.58 -7.90 2.29
N LYS A 123 12.53 -8.24 3.04
CA LYS A 123 12.56 -8.32 4.51
C LYS A 123 13.39 -9.47 5.07
N SER A 124 13.87 -10.42 4.26
CA SER A 124 14.83 -11.42 4.74
C SER A 124 16.21 -10.82 5.05
N LEU A 125 16.50 -9.64 4.50
CA LEU A 125 17.78 -8.96 4.66
C LEU A 125 17.82 -8.06 5.91
N PRO A 126 19.00 -7.90 6.55
CA PRO A 126 19.19 -6.94 7.63
C PRO A 126 18.83 -5.50 7.20
N LYS A 127 18.26 -4.71 8.11
CA LYS A 127 17.81 -3.33 7.84
C LYS A 127 18.87 -2.43 7.18
N MET A 128 20.13 -2.54 7.60
CA MET A 128 21.24 -1.78 7.01
C MET A 128 21.48 -2.17 5.56
N GLU A 129 21.35 -3.46 5.24
CA GLU A 129 21.52 -3.97 3.89
C GLU A 129 20.34 -3.55 3.00
N ARG A 130 19.11 -3.58 3.51
CA ARG A 130 17.93 -3.03 2.80
C ARG A 130 18.13 -1.56 2.43
N LYS A 131 18.55 -0.72 3.38
CA LYS A 131 18.89 0.70 3.12
C LYS A 131 19.96 0.85 2.04
N ARG A 132 21.02 0.04 2.07
CA ARG A 132 22.10 0.06 1.08
C ARG A 132 21.59 -0.31 -0.31
N LEU A 133 20.77 -1.36 -0.41
CA LEU A 133 20.17 -1.81 -1.67
C LEU A 133 19.18 -0.78 -2.23
N GLN A 134 18.39 -0.10 -1.40
CA GLN A 134 17.53 0.98 -1.86
C GLN A 134 18.32 2.07 -2.58
N ILE A 135 19.46 2.51 -2.01
CA ILE A 135 20.32 3.53 -2.65
C ILE A 135 20.91 3.02 -3.96
N LYS A 136 21.39 1.77 -3.98
CA LYS A 136 22.04 1.17 -5.16
C LYS A 136 21.05 0.90 -6.29
N HIS A 137 19.83 0.46 -5.98
CA HIS A 137 18.82 0.08 -6.96
C HIS A 137 17.98 1.25 -7.44
N SER A 138 17.83 2.32 -6.64
CA SER A 138 17.01 3.49 -6.96
C SER A 138 17.26 4.07 -8.37
N PRO A 139 18.49 4.17 -8.90
CA PRO A 139 18.70 4.63 -10.28
C PRO A 139 18.10 3.72 -11.36
N HIS A 140 17.99 2.43 -11.08
CA HIS A 140 17.66 1.38 -12.05
C HIS A 140 16.18 0.97 -12.06
N ILE A 141 15.38 1.42 -11.09
CA ILE A 141 13.93 1.16 -11.10
C ILE A 141 13.22 2.04 -12.14
N SER A 142 12.02 1.61 -12.54
CA SER A 142 11.11 2.30 -13.46
C SER A 142 10.77 3.71 -13.01
N HIS A 143 10.28 4.53 -13.94
CA HIS A 143 9.85 5.88 -13.63
C HIS A 143 8.66 5.85 -12.65
N GLU A 144 7.74 4.93 -12.88
CA GLU A 144 6.57 4.64 -12.05
C GLU A 144 6.98 4.30 -10.60
N ALA A 145 7.92 3.37 -10.43
CA ALA A 145 8.43 3.01 -9.09
C ALA A 145 9.15 4.19 -8.40
N LYS A 146 9.87 5.02 -9.15
CA LYS A 146 10.48 6.25 -8.61
C LYS A 146 9.42 7.22 -8.08
N LEU A 147 8.32 7.43 -8.81
CA LEU A 147 7.22 8.29 -8.36
C LEU A 147 6.63 7.80 -7.04
N VAL A 148 6.32 6.50 -6.94
CA VAL A 148 5.78 5.90 -5.72
C VAL A 148 6.76 6.07 -4.55
N LYS A 149 8.05 5.74 -4.73
CA LYS A 149 9.06 5.90 -3.68
C LYS A 149 9.23 7.35 -3.23
N LEU A 150 9.20 8.31 -4.16
CA LEU A 150 9.29 9.73 -3.81
C LEU A 150 8.10 10.18 -2.97
N ALA A 151 6.88 9.82 -3.38
CA ALA A 151 5.67 10.16 -2.64
C ALA A 151 5.64 9.50 -1.24
N ASP A 152 6.03 8.24 -1.13
CA ASP A 152 6.20 7.54 0.15
C ASP A 152 7.17 8.30 1.08
N LYS A 153 8.33 8.68 0.56
CA LYS A 153 9.33 9.41 1.34
C LYS A 153 8.82 10.78 1.77
N ILE A 154 8.15 11.52 0.89
CA ILE A 154 7.52 12.81 1.23
C ILE A 154 6.48 12.61 2.34
N TYR A 155 5.60 11.63 2.22
CA TYR A 155 4.58 11.35 3.23
C TYR A 155 5.20 11.06 4.59
N ASN A 156 6.17 10.14 4.64
CA ASN A 156 6.83 9.76 5.89
C ASN A 156 7.61 10.93 6.53
N LEU A 157 8.29 11.76 5.72
CA LEU A 157 8.98 12.94 6.23
C LEU A 157 8.00 13.96 6.85
N ARG A 158 6.82 14.13 6.25
CA ARG A 158 5.76 15.00 6.79
C ARG A 158 5.15 14.44 8.06
N ASP A 159 4.88 13.13 8.09
CA ASP A 159 4.31 12.45 9.24
C ASP A 159 5.24 12.56 10.46
N MET A 160 6.55 12.34 10.25
CA MET A 160 7.56 12.53 11.30
C MET A 160 7.69 13.98 11.79
N ARG A 161 7.53 14.98 10.91
CA ARG A 161 7.51 16.40 11.34
C ARG A 161 6.29 16.73 12.18
N ARG A 162 5.15 16.07 11.94
CA ARG A 162 3.90 16.25 12.68
C ARG A 162 3.97 15.57 14.05
N CYS A 163 4.42 14.32 14.08
CA CYS A 163 4.55 13.56 15.32
C CYS A 163 5.80 12.69 15.26
N LYS A 164 6.68 12.83 16.25
CA LYS A 164 7.84 11.95 16.41
C LYS A 164 7.33 10.54 16.72
N PRO A 165 7.75 9.50 15.99
CA PRO A 165 7.27 8.15 16.24
C PRO A 165 7.56 7.65 17.66
N GLU A 166 6.62 6.91 18.23
CA GLU A 166 6.75 6.36 19.58
C GLU A 166 7.97 5.43 19.68
N GLY A 167 8.74 5.58 20.75
CA GLY A 167 9.95 4.77 20.99
C GLY A 167 11.19 5.14 20.16
N TRP A 168 11.17 6.21 19.35
CA TRP A 168 12.36 6.67 18.63
C TRP A 168 13.25 7.58 19.47
N THR A 169 14.57 7.36 19.43
CA THR A 169 15.57 8.30 19.98
C THR A 169 15.71 9.54 19.10
N ASP A 170 16.21 10.65 19.65
CA ASP A 170 16.48 11.87 18.86
C ASP A 170 17.57 11.66 17.80
N GLU A 171 18.49 10.74 18.07
CA GLU A 171 19.50 10.31 17.10
C GLU A 171 18.84 9.60 15.90
N ARG A 172 18.01 8.58 16.14
CA ARG A 172 17.29 7.88 15.09
C ARG A 172 16.38 8.80 14.29
N TYR A 173 15.74 9.76 14.95
CA TYR A 173 14.92 10.79 14.28
C TYR A 173 15.77 11.63 13.33
N ARG A 174 16.93 12.13 13.78
CA ARG A 174 17.86 12.92 12.94
C ARG A 174 18.47 12.12 11.79
N GLU A 175 18.79 10.84 12.02
CA GLU A 175 19.33 9.96 10.98
C GLU A 175 18.36 9.69 9.84
N TYR A 176 17.04 9.77 10.06
CA TYR A 176 16.08 9.57 8.98
C TYR A 176 16.11 10.70 7.94
N PHE A 177 16.43 11.93 8.36
CA PHE A 177 16.51 13.10 7.48
C PHE A 177 17.88 13.25 6.78
N LYS A 178 18.86 12.42 7.12
CA LYS A 178 20.18 12.40 6.50
C LYS A 178 20.24 11.38 5.37
#